data_AF-A0A7W0XXE6-F1
#
_entry.id   AF-A0A7W0XXE6-F1
#
_cell.length_a   1.000
_cell.length_b   1.000
_cell.length_c   1.000
_cell.angle_alpha   90.00
_cell.angle_beta   90.00
_cell.angle_gamma   90.00
#
_symmetry.space_group_name_H-M   'P 1'
#
loop_
_entity.id
_entity.type
_entity.pdbx_description
1 polymer ?
#
loop_
_entity_poly.entity_id
_entity_poly.type
_entity_poly.pdbx_seq_one_letter_code
_entity_poly.pdbx_strand_id
1 'polypeptide(L)'
;MTERKPVSCWLTDMDGVLVHEQRAIPGAPEFIKALQDHHRRFLVLTNNSIFTARDLHARLLSSGIDIPEEAIWTSALATVQFLSDQSAGGSAYVIGEAGLTSALHDAGFVLTDTAPDYVVLGETRTYSFEAITKAIRLIEGGARFIATNPDTTGPSPEGPLPACGAVAELI
;
A
#
# COMPACT_ATOMS: atom_id res chain seq x y z
N MET A 1 12.73 1.48 -36.84
CA MET A 1 11.77 2.00 -35.85
C MET A 1 10.89 0.84 -35.44
N THR A 2 10.99 0.39 -34.20
CA THR A 2 10.11 -0.68 -33.67
C THR A 2 8.71 -0.10 -33.54
N GLU A 3 7.74 -0.62 -34.29
CA GLU A 3 6.33 -0.22 -34.14
C GLU A 3 5.87 -0.52 -32.70
N ARG A 4 5.36 0.52 -32.02
CA ARG A 4 4.85 0.39 -30.67
C ARG A 4 3.57 -0.43 -30.72
N LYS A 5 3.56 -1.58 -30.04
CA LYS A 5 2.35 -2.39 -29.90
C LYS A 5 1.23 -1.53 -29.29
N PRO A 6 -0.04 -1.73 -29.71
CA PRO A 6 -1.16 -1.02 -29.13
C PRO A 6 -1.26 -1.27 -27.62
N VAL A 7 -1.49 -0.21 -26.84
CA VAL A 7 -1.62 -0.29 -25.38
C VAL A 7 -2.92 -0.99 -25.02
N SER A 8 -2.83 -2.09 -24.27
CA SER A 8 -3.97 -2.89 -23.82
C SER A 8 -4.44 -2.58 -22.41
N CYS A 9 -3.57 -2.04 -21.56
CA CYS A 9 -3.84 -1.70 -20.16
C CYS A 9 -2.97 -0.53 -19.71
N TRP A 10 -3.50 0.32 -18.85
CA TRP A 10 -2.78 1.41 -18.19
C TRP A 10 -2.50 1.07 -16.74
N LEU A 11 -1.24 1.24 -16.32
CA LEU A 11 -0.86 1.21 -14.93
C LEU A 11 -0.43 2.63 -14.58
N THR A 12 -1.07 3.23 -13.59
CA THR A 12 -0.75 4.59 -13.16
C THR A 12 -0.45 4.61 -11.67
N ASP A 13 0.53 5.40 -11.29
CA ASP A 13 0.74 5.78 -9.91
C ASP A 13 -0.40 6.72 -9.43
N MET A 14 -0.51 6.91 -8.13
CA MET A 14 -1.55 7.72 -7.48
C MET A 14 -0.99 9.05 -6.97
N ASP A 15 -0.07 9.00 -6.01
CA ASP A 15 0.44 10.16 -5.29
C ASP A 15 1.47 10.92 -6.14
N GLY A 16 1.23 12.20 -6.41
CA GLY A 16 2.04 13.01 -7.33
C GLY A 16 1.69 12.81 -8.82
N VAL A 17 0.78 11.90 -9.16
CA VAL A 17 0.32 11.64 -10.55
C VAL A 17 -1.16 11.94 -10.75
N LEU A 18 -2.04 11.34 -9.94
CA LEU A 18 -3.48 11.60 -9.98
C LEU A 18 -3.89 12.64 -8.94
N VAL A 19 -3.27 12.57 -7.77
CA VAL A 19 -3.55 13.45 -6.63
C VAL A 19 -2.26 14.00 -6.06
N HIS A 20 -2.34 15.21 -5.53
CA HIS A 20 -1.35 15.76 -4.63
C HIS A 20 -2.06 16.05 -3.31
N GLU A 21 -1.70 15.30 -2.27
CA GLU A 21 -2.42 15.29 -0.99
C GLU A 21 -3.90 14.92 -1.16
N GLN A 22 -4.83 15.86 -0.90
CA GLN A 22 -6.28 15.66 -1.03
C GLN A 22 -6.86 16.42 -2.24
N ARG A 23 -6.02 16.75 -3.22
CA ARG A 23 -6.42 17.52 -4.40
C ARG A 23 -6.06 16.77 -5.66
N ALA A 24 -7.01 16.68 -6.59
CA ALA A 24 -6.73 16.15 -7.92
C ALA A 24 -5.71 17.03 -8.65
N ILE A 25 -4.79 16.37 -9.34
CA ILE A 25 -3.89 17.04 -10.28
C ILE A 25 -4.70 17.46 -11.51
N PRO A 26 -4.48 18.66 -12.08
CA PRO A 26 -5.21 19.10 -13.27
C PRO A 26 -5.12 18.09 -14.41
N GLY A 27 -6.27 17.68 -14.97
CA GLY A 27 -6.33 16.67 -16.03
C GLY A 27 -6.50 15.24 -15.53
N ALA A 28 -6.27 14.95 -14.24
CA ALA A 28 -6.42 13.59 -13.70
C ALA A 28 -7.87 13.08 -13.71
N PRO A 29 -8.89 13.86 -13.29
CA PRO A 29 -10.29 13.46 -13.43
C PRO A 29 -10.67 13.16 -14.88
N GLU A 30 -10.26 14.03 -15.81
CA GLU A 30 -10.55 13.89 -17.24
C GLU A 30 -9.85 12.66 -17.84
N PHE A 31 -8.62 12.37 -17.40
CA PHE A 31 -7.86 11.20 -17.82
C PHE A 31 -8.54 9.90 -17.39
N ILE A 32 -8.88 9.77 -16.10
CA ILE A 32 -9.57 8.58 -15.58
C ILE A 32 -10.92 8.41 -16.27
N LYS A 33 -11.69 9.50 -16.42
CA LYS A 33 -12.95 9.48 -17.14
C LYS A 33 -12.78 9.01 -18.59
N ALA A 34 -11.76 9.49 -19.30
CA ALA A 34 -11.49 9.06 -20.68
C ALA A 34 -11.15 7.56 -20.76
N LEU A 35 -10.39 7.02 -19.79
CA LEU A 35 -10.12 5.59 -19.73
C LEU A 35 -11.41 4.78 -19.58
N GLN A 36 -12.30 5.21 -18.68
CA GLN A 36 -13.60 4.57 -18.45
C GLN A 36 -14.52 4.67 -19.67
N ASP A 37 -14.69 5.87 -20.24
CA ASP A 37 -15.56 6.15 -21.39
C ASP A 37 -15.12 5.36 -22.65
N HIS A 38 -13.82 5.05 -22.77
CA HIS A 38 -13.27 4.24 -23.85
C HIS A 38 -13.07 2.75 -23.50
N HIS A 39 -13.60 2.30 -22.37
CA HIS A 39 -13.46 0.93 -21.87
C HIS A 39 -12.00 0.43 -21.86
N ARG A 40 -11.06 1.32 -21.55
CA ARG A 40 -9.65 0.99 -21.39
C ARG A 40 -9.45 0.38 -20.02
N ARG A 41 -8.82 -0.78 -19.99
CA ARG A 41 -8.41 -1.41 -18.72
C ARG A 41 -7.34 -0.54 -18.06
N PHE A 42 -7.50 -0.30 -16.77
CA PHE A 42 -6.49 0.39 -15.99
C PHE A 42 -6.42 -0.14 -14.55
N LEU A 43 -5.30 0.13 -13.90
CA LEU A 43 -5.08 -0.11 -12.48
C LEU A 43 -4.28 1.05 -11.91
N VAL A 44 -4.71 1.55 -10.76
CA VAL A 44 -4.01 2.55 -9.96
C VAL A 44 -3.19 1.83 -8.92
N LEU A 45 -1.88 2.03 -8.97
CA LEU A 45 -0.90 1.44 -8.06
C LEU A 45 -0.47 2.50 -7.04
N THR A 46 -0.34 2.13 -5.77
CA THR A 46 0.21 3.03 -4.75
C THR A 46 0.97 2.25 -3.68
N ASN A 47 2.07 2.84 -3.18
CA ASN A 47 2.80 2.32 -2.04
C ASN A 47 2.09 2.56 -0.69
N ASN A 48 0.98 3.27 -0.68
CA ASN A 48 0.18 3.54 0.52
C ASN A 48 -0.42 2.25 1.08
N SER A 49 0.05 1.81 2.25
CA SER A 49 -0.51 0.67 3.01
C SER A 49 -1.40 1.11 4.17
N ILE A 50 -1.67 2.40 4.30
CA ILE A 50 -2.46 2.95 5.41
C ILE A 50 -3.95 2.65 5.21
N PHE A 51 -4.44 2.85 4.00
CA PHE A 51 -5.87 2.86 3.67
C PHE A 51 -6.31 1.60 2.94
N THR A 52 -7.56 1.19 3.17
CA THR A 52 -8.19 0.15 2.35
C THR A 52 -8.51 0.68 0.94
N ALA A 53 -8.72 -0.21 -0.04
CA ALA A 53 -9.17 0.20 -1.38
C ALA A 53 -10.48 1.01 -1.32
N ARG A 54 -11.41 0.62 -0.44
CA ARG A 54 -12.64 1.36 -0.15
C ARG A 54 -12.38 2.79 0.35
N ASP A 55 -11.44 2.94 1.29
CA ASP A 55 -11.09 4.27 1.81
C ASP A 55 -10.44 5.14 0.74
N LEU A 56 -9.58 4.57 -0.09
CA LEU A 56 -8.95 5.27 -1.22
C LEU A 56 -9.99 5.68 -2.27
N HIS A 57 -10.91 4.79 -2.64
CA HIS A 57 -12.03 5.11 -3.53
C HIS A 57 -12.80 6.34 -3.02
N ALA A 58 -13.23 6.34 -1.76
CA ALA A 58 -13.98 7.45 -1.18
C ALA A 58 -13.19 8.76 -1.18
N ARG A 59 -11.89 8.72 -0.89
CA ARG A 59 -10.99 9.89 -0.91
C ARG A 59 -10.79 10.45 -2.32
N LEU A 60 -10.54 9.57 -3.29
CA LEU A 60 -10.36 9.95 -4.69
C LEU A 60 -11.65 10.54 -5.26
N LEU A 61 -12.79 9.93 -4.94
CA LEU A 61 -14.11 10.42 -5.35
C LEU A 61 -14.37 11.83 -4.79
N SER A 62 -14.00 12.08 -3.53
CA SER A 62 -14.10 13.43 -2.94
C SER A 62 -13.21 14.48 -3.63
N SER A 63 -12.15 14.04 -4.29
CA SER A 63 -11.26 14.87 -5.13
C SER A 63 -11.76 15.01 -6.57
N GLY A 64 -12.90 14.41 -6.92
CA GLY A 64 -13.48 14.40 -8.27
C GLY A 64 -12.96 13.29 -9.18
N ILE A 65 -12.25 12.29 -8.65
CA ILE A 65 -11.71 11.17 -9.42
C ILE A 65 -12.45 9.89 -9.02
N ASP A 66 -13.33 9.41 -9.89
CA ASP A 66 -14.07 8.16 -9.66
C ASP A 66 -13.26 6.96 -10.17
N ILE A 67 -12.63 6.23 -9.24
CA ILE A 67 -11.88 5.00 -9.50
C ILE A 67 -12.53 3.88 -8.70
N PRO A 68 -13.03 2.81 -9.34
CA PRO A 68 -13.64 1.70 -8.61
C PRO A 68 -12.62 0.95 -7.76
N GLU A 69 -13.04 0.35 -6.65
CA GLU A 69 -12.15 -0.30 -5.68
C GLU A 69 -11.28 -1.40 -6.31
N GLU A 70 -11.85 -2.17 -7.24
CA GLU A 70 -11.14 -3.22 -7.98
C GLU A 70 -10.04 -2.69 -8.92
N ALA A 71 -10.04 -1.39 -9.20
CA ALA A 71 -9.00 -0.72 -9.98
C ALA A 71 -7.93 -0.07 -9.08
N ILE A 72 -7.92 -0.33 -7.77
CA ILE A 72 -6.93 0.18 -6.82
C ILE A 72 -6.10 -0.99 -6.28
N TRP A 73 -4.79 -0.88 -6.42
CA TRP A 73 -3.84 -1.90 -5.97
C TRP A 73 -2.77 -1.28 -5.08
N THR A 74 -2.83 -1.59 -3.79
CA THR A 74 -1.94 -1.03 -2.77
C THR A 74 -0.77 -1.95 -2.46
N SER A 75 0.29 -1.41 -1.85
CA SER A 75 1.39 -2.20 -1.29
C SER A 75 0.92 -3.20 -0.22
N ALA A 76 -0.15 -2.89 0.51
CA ALA A 76 -0.77 -3.83 1.45
C ALA A 76 -1.32 -5.07 0.72
N LEU A 77 -2.09 -4.88 -0.36
CA LEU A 77 -2.62 -5.98 -1.16
C LEU A 77 -1.50 -6.80 -1.83
N ALA A 78 -0.48 -6.12 -2.35
CA ALA A 78 0.69 -6.78 -2.92
C ALA A 78 1.44 -7.63 -1.88
N THR A 79 1.57 -7.12 -0.65
CA THR A 79 2.21 -7.82 0.47
C THR A 79 1.41 -9.05 0.87
N VAL A 80 0.09 -8.92 1.00
CA VAL A 80 -0.79 -10.05 1.36
C VAL A 80 -0.77 -11.14 0.28
N GLN A 81 -0.79 -10.77 -1.00
CA GLN A 81 -0.66 -11.72 -2.09
C GLN A 81 0.68 -12.47 -2.00
N PHE A 82 1.79 -11.75 -1.80
CA PHE A 82 3.10 -12.35 -1.63
C PHE A 82 3.13 -13.33 -0.45
N LEU A 83 2.61 -12.94 0.72
CA LEU A 83 2.59 -13.81 1.90
C LEU A 83 1.72 -15.06 1.69
N SER A 84 0.58 -14.91 1.02
CA SER A 84 -0.34 -16.01 0.72
C SER A 84 0.28 -17.05 -0.22
N ASP A 85 1.10 -16.61 -1.19
CA ASP A 85 1.83 -17.49 -2.11
C ASP A 85 2.92 -18.31 -1.37
N GLN A 86 3.41 -17.82 -0.22
CA GLN A 86 4.42 -18.51 0.58
C GLN A 86 3.79 -19.45 1.63
N SER A 87 2.74 -18.99 2.31
CA SER A 87 2.06 -19.71 3.38
C SER A 87 0.65 -19.17 3.60
N ALA A 88 -0.33 -19.74 2.90
CA ALA A 88 -1.73 -19.39 3.07
C ALA A 88 -2.19 -19.60 4.52
N GLY A 89 -2.82 -18.58 5.11
CA GLY A 89 -3.35 -18.64 6.48
C GLY A 89 -2.30 -18.64 7.59
N GLY A 90 -1.11 -18.08 7.35
CA GLY A 90 -0.06 -17.94 8.36
C GLY A 90 -0.38 -16.91 9.45
N SER A 91 0.61 -16.63 10.30
CA SER A 91 0.51 -15.64 11.37
C SER A 91 1.47 -14.47 11.19
N ALA A 92 1.07 -13.28 11.62
CA ALA A 92 1.86 -12.07 11.46
C ALA A 92 1.77 -11.13 12.67
N TYR A 93 2.91 -10.56 13.07
CA TYR A 93 2.93 -9.34 13.87
C TYR A 93 3.04 -8.14 12.94
N VAL A 94 2.12 -7.18 13.06
CA VAL A 94 1.96 -6.09 12.08
C VAL A 94 2.19 -4.76 12.75
N ILE A 95 3.09 -3.96 12.17
CA ILE A 95 3.22 -2.54 12.46
C ILE A 95 2.67 -1.81 11.24
N GLY A 96 1.42 -1.36 11.30
CA GLY A 96 0.75 -0.71 10.18
C GLY A 96 -0.70 -0.41 10.51
N GLU A 97 -1.40 0.21 9.57
CA GLU A 97 -2.75 0.73 9.77
C GLU A 97 -3.83 -0.19 9.16
N ALA A 98 -5.08 0.28 9.17
CA ALA A 98 -6.26 -0.49 8.76
C ALA A 98 -6.16 -1.11 7.36
N GLY A 99 -5.53 -0.44 6.39
CA GLY A 99 -5.33 -0.96 5.04
C GLY A 99 -4.56 -2.29 5.03
N LEU A 100 -3.48 -2.38 5.80
CA LEU A 100 -2.66 -3.58 5.92
C LEU A 100 -3.30 -4.65 6.80
N THR A 101 -3.80 -4.28 7.98
CA THR A 101 -4.37 -5.25 8.93
C THR A 101 -5.66 -5.89 8.40
N SER A 102 -6.52 -5.11 7.74
CA SER A 102 -7.74 -5.65 7.12
C SER A 102 -7.41 -6.60 5.98
N ALA A 103 -6.47 -6.23 5.10
CA ALA A 103 -6.09 -7.08 3.97
C ALA A 103 -5.50 -8.43 4.44
N LEU A 104 -4.69 -8.43 5.51
CA LEU A 104 -4.16 -9.67 6.11
C LEU A 104 -5.28 -10.53 6.68
N HIS A 105 -6.23 -9.93 7.42
CA HIS A 105 -7.37 -10.64 7.97
C HIS A 105 -8.27 -11.25 6.89
N ASP A 106 -8.56 -10.51 5.83
CA ASP A 106 -9.39 -10.97 4.71
C ASP A 106 -8.73 -12.16 3.97
N ALA A 107 -7.40 -12.22 3.96
CA ALA A 107 -6.64 -13.36 3.44
C ALA A 107 -6.46 -14.52 4.44
N GLY A 108 -7.05 -14.42 5.63
CA GLY A 108 -7.03 -15.48 6.64
C GLY A 108 -5.78 -15.52 7.52
N PHE A 109 -4.97 -14.46 7.55
CA PHE A 109 -3.83 -14.39 8.46
C PHE A 109 -4.28 -14.13 9.90
N VAL A 110 -3.60 -14.78 10.85
CA VAL A 110 -3.77 -14.54 12.29
C VAL A 110 -2.80 -13.45 12.73
N LEU A 111 -3.33 -12.31 13.19
CA LEU A 111 -2.50 -11.27 13.77
C LEU A 111 -2.16 -11.61 15.22
N THR A 112 -0.87 -11.75 15.53
CA THR A 112 -0.38 -12.18 16.85
C THR A 112 0.97 -11.54 17.15
N ASP A 113 1.24 -11.31 18.43
CA ASP A 113 2.55 -10.90 18.93
C ASP A 113 3.32 -12.05 19.61
N THR A 114 2.77 -13.26 19.56
CA THR A 114 3.35 -14.46 20.14
C THR A 114 3.78 -15.42 19.03
N ALA A 115 5.10 -15.54 18.83
CA ALA A 115 5.74 -16.42 17.85
C ALA A 115 5.10 -16.39 16.44
N PRO A 116 4.98 -15.22 15.79
CA PRO A 116 4.41 -15.11 14.45
C PRO A 116 5.36 -15.68 13.38
N ASP A 117 4.81 -16.12 12.26
CA ASP A 117 5.60 -16.54 11.09
C ASP A 117 6.27 -15.34 10.40
N TYR A 118 5.64 -14.17 10.49
CA TYR A 118 6.07 -12.94 9.85
C TYR A 118 6.02 -11.73 10.80
N VAL A 119 6.95 -10.81 10.61
CA VAL A 119 6.82 -9.41 11.04
C VAL A 119 6.59 -8.58 9.78
N VAL A 120 5.47 -7.88 9.71
CA VAL A 120 5.10 -7.06 8.55
C VAL A 120 5.06 -5.58 8.95
N LEU A 121 5.91 -4.80 8.30
CA LEU A 121 5.99 -3.34 8.47
C LEU A 121 5.28 -2.64 7.31
N GLY A 122 4.20 -1.95 7.63
CA GLY A 122 3.49 -1.02 6.78
C GLY A 122 3.79 0.43 7.14
N GLU A 123 3.23 1.33 6.35
CA GLU A 123 3.22 2.75 6.67
C GLU A 123 2.25 3.01 7.84
N THR A 124 2.66 3.87 8.77
CA THR A 124 1.86 4.26 9.94
C THR A 124 2.09 5.73 10.25
N ARG A 125 1.09 6.37 10.85
CA ARG A 125 1.20 7.77 11.31
C ARG A 125 1.93 7.89 12.63
N THR A 126 2.00 6.81 13.40
CA THR A 126 2.61 6.80 14.72
C THR A 126 3.52 5.59 14.86
N TYR A 127 4.81 5.86 15.01
CA TYR A 127 5.79 4.84 15.34
C TYR A 127 5.95 4.71 16.86
N SER A 128 5.91 3.48 17.35
CA SER A 128 6.14 3.17 18.75
C SER A 128 7.49 2.48 18.91
N PHE A 129 8.36 3.05 19.75
CA PHE A 129 9.64 2.44 20.09
C PHE A 129 9.46 1.05 20.70
N GLU A 130 8.40 0.85 21.49
CA GLU A 130 8.04 -0.46 22.04
C GLU A 130 7.65 -1.45 20.93
N ALA A 131 6.84 -1.02 19.95
CA ALA A 131 6.43 -1.87 18.85
C ALA A 131 7.62 -2.28 17.96
N ILE A 132 8.52 -1.34 17.67
CA ILE A 132 9.77 -1.57 16.93
C ILE A 132 10.67 -2.56 17.70
N THR A 133 10.88 -2.32 18.99
CA THR A 133 11.69 -3.22 19.84
C THR A 133 11.10 -4.64 19.87
N LYS A 134 9.77 -4.75 19.94
CA LYS A 134 9.09 -6.05 19.88
C LYS A 134 9.29 -6.72 18.51
N ALA A 135 9.15 -5.99 17.41
CA ALA A 135 9.42 -6.51 16.07
C ALA A 135 10.84 -7.09 15.94
N ILE A 136 11.86 -6.35 16.38
CA ILE A 136 13.26 -6.81 16.38
C ILE A 136 13.40 -8.15 17.11
N ARG A 137 12.86 -8.26 18.33
CA ARG A 137 12.93 -9.49 19.13
C ARG A 137 12.20 -10.67 18.48
N LEU A 138 11.08 -10.41 17.81
CA LEU A 138 10.33 -11.46 17.08
C LEU A 138 11.12 -11.95 15.86
N ILE A 139 11.82 -11.05 15.17
CA ILE A 139 12.71 -11.38 14.04
C ILE A 139 13.91 -12.19 14.53
N GLU A 140 14.57 -11.77 15.61
CA GLU A 140 15.63 -12.55 16.27
C GLU A 140 15.14 -13.93 16.73
N GLY A 141 13.85 -14.03 17.09
CA GLY A 141 13.17 -15.28 17.40
C GLY A 141 12.82 -16.17 16.20
N GLY A 142 13.12 -15.74 14.97
CA GLY A 142 12.95 -16.51 13.74
C GLY A 142 11.80 -16.08 12.83
N ALA A 143 11.04 -15.04 13.19
CA ALA A 143 10.00 -14.49 12.31
C ALA A 143 10.61 -13.86 11.06
N ARG A 144 9.98 -14.05 9.89
CA ARG A 144 10.44 -13.45 8.63
C ARG A 144 10.01 -11.99 8.53
N PHE A 145 10.92 -11.10 8.18
CA PHE A 145 10.64 -9.67 8.07
C PHE A 145 10.20 -9.27 6.65
N ILE A 146 9.10 -8.51 6.54
CA ILE A 146 8.58 -7.96 5.29
C ILE A 146 8.20 -6.49 5.49
N ALA A 147 8.73 -5.61 4.64
CA ALA A 147 8.30 -4.22 4.55
C ALA A 147 7.41 -4.03 3.30
N THR A 148 6.30 -3.30 3.44
CA THR A 148 5.34 -3.11 2.33
C THR A 148 5.91 -2.27 1.19
N ASN A 149 6.83 -1.35 1.48
CA ASN A 149 7.53 -0.54 0.48
C ASN A 149 8.91 -0.10 1.00
N PRO A 150 9.87 0.20 0.11
CA PRO A 150 11.23 0.58 0.48
C PRO A 150 11.42 2.10 0.67
N ASP A 151 10.38 2.92 0.56
CA ASP A 151 10.51 4.37 0.51
C ASP A 151 10.97 4.90 1.87
N THR A 152 12.08 5.64 1.89
CA THR A 152 12.67 6.18 3.13
C THR A 152 12.03 7.51 3.55
N THR A 153 11.43 8.23 2.62
CA THR A 153 10.73 9.48 2.87
C THR A 153 9.37 9.53 2.19
N GLY A 154 8.40 10.16 2.86
CA GLY A 154 7.07 10.46 2.33
C GLY A 154 6.83 11.97 2.23
N PRO A 155 5.96 12.43 1.30
CA PRO A 155 5.63 13.84 1.17
C PRO A 155 4.72 14.34 2.30
N SER A 156 4.92 15.58 2.77
CA SER A 156 3.98 16.28 3.66
C SER A 156 4.06 17.80 3.48
N PRO A 157 3.05 18.57 3.95
CA PRO A 157 3.06 20.04 3.89
C PRO A 157 4.25 20.69 4.61
N GLU A 158 4.78 20.02 5.65
CA GLU A 158 5.85 20.54 6.51
C GLU A 158 7.25 20.07 6.08
N GLY A 159 7.34 19.29 4.99
CA GLY A 159 8.57 18.69 4.50
C GLY A 159 8.53 17.15 4.49
N PRO A 160 9.66 16.49 4.19
CA PRO A 160 9.71 15.03 4.12
C PRO A 160 9.51 14.41 5.52
N LEU A 161 8.66 13.38 5.58
CA LEU A 161 8.47 12.55 6.77
C LEU A 161 9.21 11.22 6.62
N PRO A 162 9.68 10.58 7.70
CA PRO A 162 10.16 9.21 7.65
C PRO A 162 9.05 8.26 7.17
N ALA A 163 9.35 7.45 6.15
CA ALA A 163 8.42 6.46 5.61
C ALA A 163 8.83 5.03 5.98
N CYS A 164 8.10 4.04 5.45
CA CYS A 164 8.23 2.62 5.79
C CYS A 164 9.69 2.12 5.71
N GLY A 165 10.43 2.49 4.66
CA GLY A 165 11.82 2.11 4.47
C GLY A 165 12.75 2.66 5.55
N ALA A 166 12.53 3.88 6.04
CA ALA A 166 13.36 4.44 7.12
C ALA A 166 13.16 3.69 8.45
N VAL A 167 11.95 3.19 8.70
CA VAL A 167 11.67 2.38 9.89
C VAL A 167 12.11 0.94 9.70
N ALA A 168 12.12 0.43 8.47
CA ALA A 168 12.72 -0.86 8.15
C ALA A 168 14.22 -0.87 8.48
N GLU A 169 14.95 0.23 8.24
CA GLU A 169 16.37 0.37 8.60
C GLU A 169 16.61 0.43 10.13
N LEU A 170 15.58 0.73 10.93
CA LEU A 170 15.68 0.70 12.41
C LEU A 170 15.48 -0.70 13.00
N ILE A 171 14.91 -1.64 12.23
CA ILE A 171 14.56 -3.01 12.65
C ILE A 171 15.64 -3.98 12.17
#